data_AF-A0A7C3ULP2-F1
#
_entry.id   AF-A0A7C3ULP2-F1
#
_cell.length_a   1.000
_cell.length_b   1.000
_cell.length_c   1.000
_cell.angle_alpha   90.00
_cell.angle_beta   90.00
_cell.angle_gamma   90.00
#
_symmetry.space_group_name_H-M   'P 1'
#
loop_
_entity.id
_entity.type
_entity.pdbx_description
1 polymer ?
#
loop_
_entity_poly.entity_id
_entity_poly.type
_entity_poly.pdbx_seq_one_letter_code
_entity_poly.pdbx_strand_id
1 'polypeptide(L)'
;TSSQQLTIGNVIIFPNPYSLSKHGQGLKFMNVVFNTKIIIYTISGEYVIAINCNDITESWDLINYKNRIVSPGIYFYIIRDQTNHKLHSGKIFITN
;
A
#
# COMPACT_ATOMS: atom_id res chain seq x y z
N THR A 1 15.67 27.49 -6.00
CA THR A 1 14.27 27.21 -5.65
C THR A 1 14.23 25.91 -4.86
N SER A 2 14.02 26.00 -3.54
CA SER A 2 14.01 24.83 -2.67
C SER A 2 12.75 24.00 -2.94
N SER A 3 12.87 22.87 -3.63
CA SER A 3 11.82 21.86 -3.66
C SER A 3 11.58 21.38 -2.23
N GLN A 4 10.42 21.69 -1.66
CA GLN A 4 10.07 21.14 -0.35
C GLN A 4 9.98 19.62 -0.47
N GLN A 5 10.88 18.92 0.21
CA GLN A 5 10.85 17.47 0.31
C GLN A 5 9.70 17.09 1.25
N LEU A 6 8.57 16.69 0.68
CA LEU A 6 7.45 16.16 1.45
C LEU A 6 7.93 14.91 2.18
N THR A 7 8.01 14.98 3.51
CA THR A 7 8.31 13.79 4.31
C THR A 7 7.09 12.88 4.26
N ILE A 8 7.29 11.55 4.22
CA ILE A 8 6.19 10.58 4.38
C ILE A 8 5.42 10.96 5.66
N GLY A 9 4.20 11.46 5.48
CA GLY A 9 3.34 11.89 6.58
C GLY A 9 2.63 10.71 7.24
N ASN A 10 1.51 11.00 7.90
CA ASN A 10 0.60 9.97 8.38
C ASN A 10 -0.14 9.34 7.19
N VAL A 11 0.38 8.22 6.70
CA VAL A 11 -0.26 7.43 5.64
C VAL A 11 -1.54 6.83 6.19
N ILE A 12 -2.65 7.03 5.46
CA ILE A 12 -3.96 6.49 5.82
C ILE A 12 -4.30 5.38 4.84
N ILE A 13 -4.72 4.24 5.37
CA ILE A 13 -5.09 3.07 4.59
C ILE A 13 -6.54 2.74 4.88
N PHE A 14 -7.37 2.71 3.83
CA PHE A 14 -8.79 2.45 3.99
C PHE A 14 -9.41 1.76 2.77
N PRO A 15 -10.47 0.97 2.98
CA PRO A 15 -10.95 0.51 4.29
C PRO A 15 -9.97 -0.48 4.93
N ASN A 16 -9.86 -0.43 6.26
CA ASN A 16 -9.09 -1.39 7.04
C ASN A 16 -9.88 -1.71 8.33
N PRO A 17 -10.50 -2.90 8.45
CA PRO A 17 -10.41 -4.03 7.52
C PRO A 17 -11.08 -3.79 6.16
N TYR A 18 -10.54 -4.42 5.12
CA TYR A 18 -11.16 -4.51 3.79
C TYR A 18 -11.99 -5.79 3.70
N SER A 19 -13.22 -5.71 3.20
CA SER A 19 -14.08 -6.87 2.90
C SER A 19 -14.21 -7.08 1.40
N LEU A 20 -13.83 -8.28 0.93
CA LEU A 20 -13.87 -8.68 -0.49
C LEU A 20 -15.30 -8.70 -1.06
N SER A 21 -16.31 -8.99 -0.23
CA SER A 21 -17.72 -9.04 -0.64
C SER A 21 -18.41 -7.69 -0.66
N LYS A 22 -17.94 -6.72 0.14
CA LYS A 22 -18.62 -5.43 0.34
C LYS A 22 -18.00 -4.28 -0.45
N HIS A 23 -16.73 -4.37 -0.79
CA HIS A 23 -16.01 -3.27 -1.42
C HIS A 23 -15.54 -3.67 -2.82
N GLY A 24 -15.88 -2.85 -3.82
CA GLY A 24 -15.47 -3.06 -5.22
C GLY A 24 -14.43 -2.05 -5.72
N GLN A 25 -14.03 -1.07 -4.91
CA GLN A 25 -13.20 0.07 -5.35
C GLN A 25 -11.71 -0.08 -5.03
N GLY A 26 -11.27 -1.26 -4.55
CA GLY A 26 -9.91 -1.47 -4.08
C GLY A 26 -9.58 -0.75 -2.75
N LEU A 27 -8.46 -1.11 -2.16
CA LEU A 27 -7.91 -0.52 -0.93
C LEU A 27 -7.04 0.68 -1.29
N LYS A 28 -7.22 1.80 -0.59
CA LYS A 28 -6.56 3.07 -0.90
C LYS A 28 -5.48 3.39 0.12
N PHE A 29 -4.37 3.91 -0.39
CA PHE A 29 -3.27 4.51 0.36
C PHE A 29 -3.31 6.02 0.11
N MET A 30 -3.62 6.81 1.13
CA MET A 30 -3.61 8.28 1.07
C MET A 30 -2.39 8.85 1.76
N ASN A 31 -2.01 10.06 1.37
CA ASN A 31 -0.85 10.80 1.87
C ASN A 31 0.48 10.08 1.56
N VAL A 32 0.52 9.35 0.44
CA VAL A 32 1.78 8.80 -0.07
C VAL A 32 2.53 9.89 -0.84
N VAL A 33 3.86 9.86 -0.77
CA VAL A 33 4.70 10.86 -1.45
C VAL A 33 5.02 10.35 -2.85
N PHE A 34 5.14 11.28 -3.81
CA PHE A 34 5.55 10.98 -5.18
C PHE A 34 6.91 10.27 -5.21
N ASN A 35 7.13 9.40 -6.20
CA ASN A 35 8.39 8.66 -6.35
C ASN A 35 8.73 7.72 -5.17
N THR A 36 7.70 7.29 -4.43
CA THR A 36 7.82 6.21 -3.46
C THR A 36 7.29 4.90 -4.04
N LYS A 37 7.61 3.78 -3.39
CA LYS A 37 7.11 2.46 -3.77
C LYS A 37 6.45 1.79 -2.59
N ILE A 38 5.16 1.43 -2.74
CA ILE A 38 4.45 0.57 -1.81
C ILE A 38 4.78 -0.87 -2.18
N ILE A 39 5.17 -1.68 -1.19
CA ILE A 39 5.43 -3.11 -1.37
C ILE A 39 4.62 -3.86 -0.33
N ILE A 40 3.84 -4.84 -0.77
CA ILE A 40 2.91 -5.59 0.07
C ILE A 40 3.38 -7.04 0.17
N TYR A 41 3.28 -7.59 1.36
CA TYR A 41 3.65 -8.96 1.69
C TYR A 41 2.55 -9.64 2.50
N THR A 42 2.48 -10.96 2.41
CA THR A 42 1.70 -11.79 3.34
C THR A 42 2.33 -11.76 4.73
N ILE A 43 1.60 -12.13 5.78
CA ILE A 43 2.17 -12.22 7.15
C ILE A 43 3.41 -13.13 7.25
N SER A 44 3.53 -14.13 6.38
CA SER A 44 4.69 -15.02 6.28
C SER A 44 5.89 -14.42 5.53
N GLY A 45 5.75 -13.20 5.02
CA GLY A 45 6.79 -12.49 4.27
C GLY A 45 6.84 -12.80 2.78
N GLU A 46 5.84 -13.48 2.22
CA GLU A 46 5.78 -13.71 0.78
C GLU A 46 5.40 -12.41 0.07
N TYR A 47 6.13 -12.09 -1.00
CA TYR A 47 5.84 -10.95 -1.86
C TYR A 47 4.46 -11.07 -2.53
N VAL A 48 3.64 -10.02 -2.43
CA VAL A 48 2.30 -9.97 -3.02
C VAL A 48 2.29 -9.06 -4.24
N ILE A 49 2.70 -7.80 -4.09
CA ILE A 49 2.76 -6.83 -5.20
C ILE A 49 3.62 -5.64 -4.79
N ALA A 50 4.02 -4.84 -5.77
CA ALA A 50 4.52 -3.51 -5.53
C ALA A 50 3.87 -2.49 -6.47
N ILE A 51 3.59 -1.31 -5.93
CA ILE A 51 2.89 -0.22 -6.59
C ILE A 51 3.83 1.00 -6.55
N ASN A 52 4.09 1.59 -7.71
CA ASN A 52 4.83 2.84 -7.81
C ASN A 52 3.85 4.00 -7.55
N CYS A 53 4.19 4.90 -6.63
CA CYS A 53 3.34 6.03 -6.30
C CYS A 53 3.61 7.18 -7.28
N ASN A 54 2.63 7.43 -8.14
CA ASN A 54 2.59 8.52 -9.12
C ASN A 54 1.54 9.58 -8.76
N ASP A 55 0.85 9.43 -7.63
CA ASP A 55 -0.06 10.43 -7.07
C ASP A 55 0.04 10.42 -5.52
N ILE A 56 -0.62 11.38 -4.87
CA ILE A 56 -0.76 11.45 -3.41
C ILE A 56 -1.71 10.38 -2.84
N THR A 57 -2.47 9.74 -3.73
CA THR A 57 -3.37 8.63 -3.42
C THR A 57 -3.14 7.49 -4.41
N GLU A 58 -2.89 6.30 -3.90
CA GLU A 58 -2.74 5.09 -4.71
C GLU A 58 -3.78 4.05 -4.33
N SER A 59 -4.14 3.20 -5.28
CA SER A 59 -5.11 2.13 -5.05
C SER A 59 -4.50 0.77 -5.35
N TRP A 60 -4.85 -0.21 -4.52
CA TRP A 60 -4.60 -1.61 -4.77
C TRP A 60 -5.94 -2.30 -4.97
N ASP A 61 -6.08 -2.99 -6.10
CA ASP A 61 -7.26 -3.78 -6.49
C ASP A 61 -7.32 -5.18 -5.84
N LEU A 62 -6.40 -5.46 -4.90
CA LEU A 62 -6.29 -6.73 -4.20
C LEU A 62 -5.84 -7.88 -5.11
N ILE A 63 -5.24 -7.55 -6.25
CA ILE A 63 -4.62 -8.51 -7.16
C ILE A 63 -3.13 -8.60 -6.85
N ASN A 64 -2.59 -9.83 -6.79
CA ASN A 64 -1.16 -10.06 -6.61
C ASN A 64 -0.39 -10.04 -7.95
N TYR A 65 0.93 -10.14 -7.89
CA TYR A 65 1.80 -10.16 -9.06
C TYR A 65 1.54 -11.34 -10.04
N LYS A 66 0.79 -12.36 -9.62
CA LYS A 66 0.36 -13.49 -10.46
C LYS A 66 -1.04 -13.29 -11.04
N ASN A 67 -1.58 -12.08 -10.98
CA ASN A 67 -2.91 -11.73 -11.45
C ASN A 67 -4.04 -12.52 -10.77
N ARG A 68 -3.89 -12.81 -9.46
CA ARG A 68 -4.90 -13.49 -8.64
C ARG A 68 -5.34 -12.60 -7.50
N ILE A 69 -6.63 -12.62 -7.19
CA ILE A 69 -7.19 -11.99 -5.99
C ILE A 69 -6.53 -12.62 -4.76
N VAL A 70 -6.11 -11.78 -3.82
CA VAL A 70 -5.51 -12.23 -2.57
C VAL A 70 -6.55 -12.82 -1.62
N SER A 71 -6.11 -13.75 -0.77
CA SER A 71 -6.98 -14.36 0.23
C SER A 71 -7.23 -13.43 1.43
N PRO A 72 -8.33 -13.63 2.19
CA PRO A 72 -8.46 -13.02 3.51
C PRO A 72 -7.26 -13.32 4.41
N GLY A 73 -6.89 -12.36 5.25
CA GLY A 73 -5.73 -12.48 6.12
C GLY A 73 -5.10 -11.14 6.46
N ILE A 74 -4.03 -11.20 7.24
CA ILE A 74 -3.20 -10.04 7.57
C ILE A 74 -2.06 -9.94 6.56
N TYR A 75 -1.89 -8.74 6.04
CA TYR A 75 -0.81 -8.35 5.16
C TYR A 75 -0.01 -7.23 5.83
N PHE A 76 1.26 -7.09 5.48
CA PHE A 76 2.04 -5.92 5.84
C PHE A 76 2.49 -5.20 4.59
N TYR A 77 2.56 -3.88 4.67
CA TYR A 77 3.07 -3.05 3.60
C TYR A 77 4.29 -2.26 4.09
N ILE A 78 5.18 -1.96 3.14
CA ILE A 78 6.32 -1.08 3.33
C ILE A 78 6.26 -0.03 2.22
N ILE A 79 6.37 1.24 2.60
CA ILE A 79 6.51 2.37 1.69
C ILE A 79 7.96 2.78 1.76
N ARG A 80 8.65 2.62 0.63
CA ARG A 80 10.06 2.99 0.48
C ARG A 80 10.15 4.28 -0.31
N ASP A 81 10.71 5.31 0.31
CA ASP A 81 11.17 6.50 -0.39
C ASP A 81 12.47 6.18 -1.11
N GLN A 82 12.47 6.36 -2.43
CA GLN A 82 13.65 6.09 -3.27
C GLN A 82 14.77 7.11 -3.09
N THR A 83 14.48 8.28 -2.49
CA THR A 83 15.38 9.42 -2.38
C THR A 83 16.08 9.49 -1.03
N ASN A 84 15.36 9.25 0.07
CA ASN A 84 15.89 9.40 1.44
C ASN A 84 15.97 8.09 2.23
N HIS A 85 15.65 6.94 1.61
CA HIS A 85 15.64 5.62 2.23
C HIS A 85 14.76 5.47 3.47
N LYS A 86 13.87 6.43 3.77
CA LYS A 86 12.90 6.30 4.86
C LYS A 86 11.90 5.20 4.51
N LEU A 87 11.61 4.38 5.52
CA LEU A 87 10.64 3.31 5.46
C LEU A 87 9.46 3.66 6.36
N HIS A 88 8.26 3.66 5.79
CA HIS A 88 7.03 3.62 6.56
C HIS A 88 6.40 2.24 6.39
N SER A 89 5.78 1.69 7.44
CA SER A 89 5.21 0.36 7.39
C SER A 89 3.94 0.26 8.22
N GLY A 90 3.11 -0.72 7.90
CA GLY A 90 1.89 -0.99 8.64
C GLY A 90 1.25 -2.29 8.21
N LYS A 91 0.01 -2.51 8.69
CA LYS A 91 -0.74 -3.75 8.48
C LYS A 91 -2.07 -3.47 7.79
N ILE A 92 -2.48 -4.40 6.94
CA ILE A 92 -3.77 -4.44 6.27
C ILE A 92 -4.46 -5.71 6.71
N PHE A 93 -5.73 -5.61 7.09
CA PHE A 93 -6.56 -6.78 7.35
C PHE A 93 -7.59 -6.95 6.24
N ILE A 94 -7.56 -8.10 5.56
CA ILE A 94 -8.52 -8.46 4.52
C ILE A 94 -9.45 -9.54 5.07
N THR A 95 -10.74 -9.35 4.83
CA THR A 95 -11.86 -10.20 5.25
C THR A 95 -12.69 -10.58 4.03
N ASN A 96 -13.56 -11.57 4.17
CA ASN A 96 -14.53 -11.91 3.14
C ASN A 96 -15.59 -10.84 2.98
#